data_AF-A0A8H3RUI5-F1
#
_entry.id   AF-A0A8H3RUI5-F1
#
_cell.length_a   1.000
_cell.length_b   1.000
_cell.length_c   1.000
_cell.angle_alpha   90.00
_cell.angle_beta   90.00
_cell.angle_gamma   90.00
#
_symmetry.space_group_name_H-M   'P 1'
#
loop_
_entity.id
_entity.type
_entity.pdbx_description
1 polymer ?
#
loop_
_entity_poly.entity_id
_entity_poly.type
_entity_poly.pdbx_seq_one_letter_code
_entity_poly.pdbx_strand_id
1 'polypeptide(L)'
;MALFSDGNAAVYVKGHIVKWDSMPQTDVKGDGDISAGIWFGSIAAPPGMVTVNLFVHDSLMTARKTLDITTSCDGGFNNFNAWVGRLWYGPSSTSVGLKDQVCVKGKGAYNFDALCFFTCSYGYCPVSACTCEQMGVAFTKPNMIGTTGYPAEGKDINYKGLCSFACNYGYCPSGRCDTTEHPMPVPIVSDFLLLACVAGTGDGAVLGLCSYACSFGYCPINLCTCTKTGPLV
;
A
#
# COMPACT_ATOMS: atom_id res chain seq x y z
N MET A 1 -9.30 10.25 -1.31
CA MET A 1 -9.33 9.61 -2.65
C MET A 1 -10.00 10.58 -3.61
N ALA A 2 -9.43 10.80 -4.78
CA ALA A 2 -10.04 11.55 -5.87
C ALA A 2 -9.81 10.83 -7.21
N LEU A 3 -10.73 10.99 -8.14
CA LEU A 3 -10.60 10.49 -9.50
C LEU A 3 -10.51 11.70 -10.44
N PHE A 4 -9.40 11.83 -11.15
CA PHE A 4 -9.16 12.94 -12.08
C PHE A 4 -8.92 12.43 -13.49
N SER A 5 -9.26 13.26 -14.48
CA SER A 5 -9.03 13.02 -15.90
C SER A 5 -7.59 13.25 -16.33
N ASP A 6 -6.83 14.01 -15.57
CA ASP A 6 -5.48 14.47 -15.87
C ASP A 6 -4.80 14.98 -14.58
N GLY A 7 -3.56 15.45 -14.72
CA GLY A 7 -2.75 16.02 -13.65
C GLY A 7 -3.09 17.44 -13.23
N ASN A 8 -3.95 18.15 -13.96
CA ASN A 8 -4.23 19.57 -13.72
C ASN A 8 -5.46 19.73 -12.81
N ALA A 9 -5.42 19.05 -11.67
CA ALA A 9 -6.44 19.11 -10.64
C ALA A 9 -5.82 19.31 -9.26
N ALA A 10 -6.44 20.17 -8.45
CA ALA A 10 -6.02 20.43 -7.08
C ALA A 10 -7.22 20.42 -6.14
N VAL A 11 -7.03 19.83 -4.96
CA VAL A 11 -8.02 19.87 -3.89
C VAL A 11 -7.46 20.73 -2.77
N TYR A 12 -8.24 21.70 -2.31
CA TYR A 12 -7.93 22.49 -1.14
C TYR A 12 -8.91 22.16 -0.02
N VAL A 13 -8.38 21.96 1.18
CA VAL A 13 -9.14 21.73 2.41
C VAL A 13 -8.79 22.86 3.37
N LYS A 14 -9.78 23.67 3.73
CA LYS A 14 -9.60 24.89 4.55
C LYS A 14 -8.52 25.83 4.00
N GLY A 15 -8.42 25.96 2.68
CA GLY A 15 -7.42 26.80 2.02
C GLY A 15 -6.01 26.20 1.93
N HIS A 16 -5.79 24.99 2.45
CA HIS A 16 -4.53 24.26 2.29
C HIS A 16 -4.65 23.22 1.17
N ILE A 17 -3.64 23.16 0.30
CA ILE A 17 -3.59 22.16 -0.77
C ILE A 17 -3.38 20.76 -0.18
N VAL A 18 -4.18 19.80 -0.65
CA VAL A 18 -4.00 18.38 -0.32
C VAL A 18 -2.69 17.90 -0.95
N LYS A 19 -1.83 17.32 -0.12
CA LYS A 19 -0.68 16.55 -0.60
C LYS A 19 -1.16 15.15 -0.93
N TRP A 20 -0.77 14.67 -2.11
CA TRP A 20 -1.13 13.34 -2.55
C TRP A 20 -0.02 12.36 -2.16
N ASP A 21 -0.41 11.34 -1.41
CA ASP A 21 0.44 10.24 -0.97
C ASP A 21 0.67 9.22 -2.10
N SER A 22 -0.30 9.12 -3.03
CA SER A 22 -0.25 8.28 -4.22
C SER A 22 -0.98 8.98 -5.37
N MET A 23 -0.33 9.04 -6.53
CA MET A 23 -0.84 9.64 -7.78
C MET A 23 -0.63 8.64 -8.91
N PRO A 24 -1.42 8.65 -9.99
CA PRO A 24 -1.13 7.87 -11.21
C PRO A 24 0.27 8.16 -11.74
N GLN A 25 0.86 7.20 -12.47
CA GLN A 25 2.14 7.44 -13.13
C GLN A 25 2.01 8.57 -14.16
N THR A 26 3.13 9.27 -14.39
CA THR A 26 3.29 10.11 -15.59
C THR A 26 2.99 9.25 -16.81
N ASP A 27 2.46 9.89 -17.83
CA ASP A 27 1.94 9.24 -19.01
C ASP A 27 2.95 8.23 -19.63
N VAL A 28 2.41 7.25 -20.35
CA VAL A 28 3.23 6.20 -20.99
C VAL A 28 4.16 6.78 -22.07
N LYS A 29 3.93 8.01 -22.54
CA LYS A 29 4.76 8.67 -23.55
C LYS A 29 5.99 9.36 -22.96
N GLY A 30 6.07 9.49 -21.64
CA GLY A 30 7.19 10.13 -20.96
C GLY A 30 7.25 11.63 -21.22
N ASP A 31 6.11 12.26 -21.53
CA ASP A 31 6.01 13.71 -21.77
C ASP A 31 5.92 14.51 -20.45
N GLY A 32 5.71 13.81 -19.33
CA GLY A 32 5.66 14.39 -18.00
C GLY A 32 4.24 14.72 -17.51
N ASP A 33 3.22 14.52 -18.34
CA ASP A 33 1.83 14.74 -17.94
C ASP A 33 1.33 13.60 -17.06
N ILE A 34 0.58 13.93 -16.01
CA ILE A 34 -0.03 12.89 -15.16
C ILE A 34 -1.33 12.43 -15.82
N SER A 35 -1.42 11.14 -16.08
CA SER A 35 -2.59 10.52 -16.70
C SER A 35 -3.79 10.45 -15.74
N ALA A 36 -4.97 10.20 -16.30
CA ALA A 36 -6.17 9.95 -15.52
C ALA A 36 -5.98 8.81 -14.52
N GLY A 37 -6.52 8.96 -13.32
CA GLY A 37 -6.53 7.85 -12.36
C GLY A 37 -6.96 8.24 -10.97
N ILE A 38 -6.74 7.31 -10.03
CA ILE A 38 -7.13 7.44 -8.64
C ILE A 38 -5.96 8.03 -7.85
N TRP A 39 -6.23 9.13 -7.16
CA TRP A 39 -5.31 9.85 -6.32
C TRP A 39 -5.68 9.63 -4.87
N PHE A 40 -4.70 9.28 -4.04
CA PHE A 40 -4.85 9.16 -2.60
C PHE A 40 -4.00 10.21 -1.92
N GLY A 41 -4.59 10.88 -0.95
CA GLY A 41 -3.97 11.99 -0.26
C GLY A 41 -4.70 12.26 1.03
N SER A 42 -3.99 12.91 1.93
CA SER A 42 -4.47 13.20 3.27
C SER A 42 -4.07 14.62 3.66
N ILE A 43 -4.86 15.20 4.54
CA ILE A 43 -4.55 16.50 5.13
C ILE A 43 -5.13 16.55 6.53
N ALA A 44 -4.31 17.00 7.48
CA ALA A 44 -4.78 17.27 8.83
C ALA A 44 -5.70 18.50 8.81
N ALA A 45 -6.88 18.37 9.41
CA ALA A 45 -7.82 19.47 9.56
C ALA A 45 -8.10 19.69 11.06
N PRO A 46 -8.03 20.95 11.55
CA PRO A 46 -8.37 21.26 12.93
C PRO A 46 -9.90 21.19 13.14
N PRO A 47 -10.37 21.13 14.40
CA PRO A 47 -11.79 21.22 14.72
C PRO A 47 -12.49 22.45 14.10
N GLY A 48 -13.79 22.31 13.86
CA GLY A 48 -14.68 23.31 13.25
C GLY A 48 -14.97 23.05 11.77
N MET A 49 -15.68 24.00 11.15
CA MET A 49 -16.12 23.88 9.76
C MET A 49 -14.93 23.85 8.80
N VAL A 50 -14.92 22.86 7.91
CA VAL A 50 -13.94 22.74 6.84
C VAL A 50 -14.61 22.96 5.49
N THR A 51 -13.97 23.74 4.62
CA THR A 51 -14.38 23.88 3.22
C THR A 51 -13.47 23.04 2.35
N VAL A 52 -14.05 22.26 1.43
CA VAL A 52 -13.33 21.51 0.42
C VAL A 52 -13.59 22.15 -0.95
N ASN A 53 -12.54 22.59 -1.62
CA ASN A 53 -12.58 23.20 -2.94
C ASN A 53 -11.87 22.29 -3.95
N LEU A 54 -12.51 22.06 -5.09
CA LEU A 54 -11.93 21.37 -6.24
C LEU A 54 -11.61 22.39 -7.33
N PHE A 55 -10.34 22.47 -7.68
CA PHE A 55 -9.83 23.21 -8.82
C PHE A 55 -9.47 22.24 -9.94
N VAL A 56 -9.82 22.61 -11.17
CA VAL A 56 -9.47 21.87 -12.40
C VAL A 56 -9.06 22.91 -13.43
N HIS A 57 -7.89 22.76 -14.04
CA HIS A 57 -7.31 23.74 -14.97
C HIS A 57 -7.34 25.17 -14.40
N ASP A 58 -6.81 25.32 -13.18
CA ASP A 58 -6.73 26.57 -12.41
C ASP A 58 -8.08 27.27 -12.12
N SER A 59 -9.20 26.62 -12.42
CA SER A 59 -10.54 27.15 -12.21
C SER A 59 -11.23 26.45 -11.04
N LEU A 60 -11.88 27.21 -10.17
CA LEU A 60 -12.68 26.65 -9.08
C LEU A 60 -13.96 26.03 -9.65
N MET A 61 -14.06 24.70 -9.59
CA MET A 61 -15.17 23.97 -10.19
C MET A 61 -16.29 23.70 -9.20
N THR A 62 -15.95 23.32 -7.97
CA THR A 62 -16.94 23.10 -6.92
C THR A 62 -16.32 23.34 -5.55
N ALA A 63 -17.16 23.82 -4.62
CA ALA A 63 -16.81 24.04 -3.23
C ALA A 63 -17.91 23.46 -2.35
N ARG A 64 -17.55 22.80 -1.26
CA ARG A 64 -18.49 22.26 -0.28
C ARG A 64 -18.04 22.60 1.13
N LYS A 65 -18.96 23.12 1.94
CA LYS A 65 -18.79 23.20 3.39
C LYS A 65 -19.14 21.85 4.00
N THR A 66 -18.29 21.38 4.89
CA THR A 66 -18.50 20.14 5.66
C THR A 66 -19.27 20.43 6.95
N LEU A 67 -19.70 19.37 7.64
CA LEU A 67 -20.09 19.49 9.05
C LEU A 67 -18.85 19.82 9.88
N ASP A 68 -19.06 20.43 11.05
CA ASP A 68 -17.96 20.75 11.96
C ASP A 68 -17.23 19.46 12.38
N ILE A 69 -15.90 19.46 12.24
CA ILE A 69 -15.05 18.43 12.85
C ILE A 69 -15.06 18.71 14.36
N THR A 70 -15.60 17.79 15.15
CA THR A 70 -15.72 17.94 16.61
C THR A 70 -14.68 17.08 17.33
N THR A 71 -14.39 17.43 18.58
CA THR A 71 -13.63 16.59 19.51
C THR A 71 -14.53 15.74 20.41
N SER A 72 -15.85 15.94 20.34
CA SER A 72 -16.87 15.14 21.01
C SER A 72 -17.50 14.14 20.05
N CYS A 73 -17.84 12.96 20.58
CA CYS A 73 -18.62 11.96 19.88
C CYS A 73 -20.09 12.10 20.25
N ASP A 74 -20.86 12.80 19.41
CA ASP A 74 -22.28 13.02 19.66
C ASP A 74 -23.08 11.75 19.34
N GLY A 75 -24.02 11.38 20.20
CA GLY A 75 -24.89 10.22 20.00
C GLY A 75 -24.22 8.85 20.18
N GLY A 76 -23.01 8.78 20.75
CA GLY A 76 -22.31 7.52 21.02
C GLY A 76 -21.65 6.88 19.79
N PHE A 77 -21.63 7.57 18.65
CA PHE A 77 -20.94 7.12 17.45
C PHE A 77 -19.49 7.63 17.43
N ASN A 78 -18.55 6.72 17.24
CA ASN A 78 -17.15 7.07 16.97
C ASN A 78 -16.94 7.03 15.45
N ASN A 79 -16.69 8.17 14.83
CA ASN A 79 -16.24 8.23 13.44
C ASN A 79 -14.72 8.41 13.41
N PHE A 80 -14.00 7.42 12.89
CA PHE A 80 -12.53 7.51 12.74
C PHE A 80 -12.10 8.41 11.59
N ASN A 81 -13.03 8.79 10.70
CA ASN A 81 -12.81 9.82 9.69
C ASN A 81 -13.39 11.14 10.19
N ALA A 82 -12.60 12.22 10.17
CA ALA A 82 -13.09 13.55 10.59
C ALA A 82 -14.33 14.01 9.79
N TRP A 83 -14.46 13.58 8.54
CA TRP A 83 -15.64 13.77 7.70
C TRP A 83 -15.68 12.75 6.55
N VAL A 84 -16.88 12.36 6.09
CA VAL A 84 -17.08 11.50 4.91
C VAL A 84 -18.10 12.13 3.97
N GLY A 85 -17.76 12.23 2.68
CA GLY A 85 -18.68 12.66 1.65
C GLY A 85 -18.04 12.67 0.27
N ARG A 86 -18.73 13.28 -0.70
CA ARG A 86 -18.28 13.34 -2.10
C ARG A 86 -18.41 14.74 -2.69
N LEU A 87 -17.48 15.08 -3.58
CA LEU A 87 -17.57 16.19 -4.51
C LEU A 87 -17.42 15.64 -5.93
N TRP A 88 -18.14 16.24 -6.87
CA TRP A 88 -18.15 15.83 -8.27
C TRP A 88 -18.19 17.08 -9.14
N TYR A 89 -17.45 17.09 -10.25
CA TYR A 89 -17.62 18.07 -11.31
C TYR A 89 -17.64 17.38 -12.69
N GLY A 90 -18.75 17.56 -13.42
CA GLY A 90 -18.91 17.23 -14.85
C GLY A 90 -18.71 15.76 -15.25
N PRO A 91 -19.21 15.33 -16.42
CA PRO A 91 -18.70 14.14 -17.06
C PRO A 91 -17.32 14.44 -17.67
N SER A 92 -16.32 13.63 -17.33
CA SER A 92 -14.99 13.71 -17.93
C SER A 92 -14.64 12.35 -18.55
N SER A 93 -14.11 12.35 -19.77
CA SER A 93 -13.52 11.15 -20.37
C SER A 93 -12.03 11.09 -20.09
N THR A 94 -11.54 9.89 -19.80
CA THR A 94 -10.13 9.61 -19.53
C THR A 94 -9.49 8.98 -20.75
N SER A 95 -8.19 9.18 -20.95
CA SER A 95 -7.42 8.52 -22.02
C SER A 95 -7.32 7.00 -21.83
N VAL A 96 -7.43 6.53 -20.58
CA VAL A 96 -7.47 5.11 -20.21
C VAL A 96 -8.66 4.83 -19.31
N GLY A 97 -9.42 3.77 -19.60
CA GLY A 97 -10.56 3.37 -18.81
C GLY A 97 -10.14 2.80 -17.45
N LEU A 98 -10.94 3.03 -16.40
CA LEU A 98 -10.66 2.50 -15.05
C LEU A 98 -10.50 0.98 -15.04
N LYS A 99 -11.26 0.27 -15.89
CA LYS A 99 -11.19 -1.19 -16.06
C LYS A 99 -9.85 -1.69 -16.62
N ASP A 100 -9.12 -0.80 -17.31
CA ASP A 100 -7.84 -1.09 -17.95
C ASP A 100 -6.66 -0.71 -17.02
N GLN A 101 -6.95 -0.09 -15.87
CA GLN A 101 -5.95 0.20 -14.85
C GLN A 101 -5.67 -1.04 -14.00
N VAL A 102 -4.39 -1.30 -13.77
CA VAL A 102 -3.90 -2.40 -12.94
C VAL A 102 -3.03 -1.85 -11.82
N CYS A 103 -2.62 -2.69 -10.87
CA CYS A 103 -1.64 -2.26 -9.89
C CYS A 103 -0.30 -2.02 -10.58
N VAL A 104 0.26 -0.81 -10.41
CA VAL A 104 1.53 -0.36 -11.02
C VAL A 104 2.63 -0.06 -10.00
N LYS A 105 2.26 0.01 -8.72
CA LYS A 105 3.19 0.10 -7.61
C LYS A 105 2.69 -0.78 -6.50
N GLY A 106 3.46 -1.79 -6.17
CA GLY A 106 3.13 -2.72 -5.09
C GLY A 106 4.29 -2.88 -4.14
N LYS A 107 3.94 -3.21 -2.91
CA LYS A 107 4.86 -3.45 -1.81
C LYS A 107 4.68 -4.87 -1.29
N GLY A 108 5.79 -5.52 -0.94
CA GLY A 108 5.78 -6.85 -0.32
C GLY A 108 6.33 -6.81 1.09
N ALA A 109 5.96 -7.80 1.93
CA ALA A 109 6.60 -7.95 3.23
C ALA A 109 8.06 -8.42 3.07
N TYR A 110 8.99 -7.86 3.85
CA TYR A 110 10.39 -8.33 3.92
C TYR A 110 11.05 -8.59 2.56
N ASN A 111 11.33 -9.86 2.26
CA ASN A 111 11.98 -10.35 1.05
C ASN A 111 11.05 -10.40 -0.18
N PHE A 112 9.82 -9.93 -0.08
CA PHE A 112 8.94 -9.70 -1.23
C PHE A 112 9.03 -8.27 -1.76
N ASP A 113 9.51 -7.31 -0.97
CA ASP A 113 9.39 -5.88 -1.28
C ASP A 113 9.92 -5.50 -2.68
N ALA A 114 11.19 -5.78 -2.94
CA ALA A 114 11.81 -5.50 -4.24
C ALA A 114 11.24 -6.34 -5.40
N LEU A 115 10.71 -7.54 -5.14
CA LEU A 115 10.03 -8.34 -6.17
C LEU A 115 8.69 -7.70 -6.54
N CYS A 116 7.87 -7.40 -5.55
CA CYS A 116 6.59 -6.71 -5.74
C CYS A 116 6.77 -5.36 -6.40
N PHE A 117 7.77 -4.57 -5.99
CA PHE A 117 8.07 -3.29 -6.61
C PHE A 117 8.29 -3.44 -8.13
N PHE A 118 9.12 -4.41 -8.53
CA PHE A 118 9.41 -4.68 -9.94
C PHE A 118 8.22 -5.29 -10.70
N THR A 119 7.60 -6.35 -10.18
CA THR A 119 6.57 -7.06 -10.93
C THR A 119 5.29 -6.24 -11.07
N CYS A 120 4.92 -5.50 -10.03
CA CYS A 120 3.73 -4.66 -10.04
C CYS A 120 3.89 -3.51 -11.04
N SER A 121 5.09 -2.94 -11.27
CA SER A 121 5.25 -1.90 -12.31
C SER A 121 4.90 -2.37 -13.73
N TYR A 122 4.92 -3.68 -13.97
CA TYR A 122 4.52 -4.31 -15.23
C TYR A 122 3.14 -4.97 -15.19
N GLY A 123 2.35 -4.70 -14.15
CA GLY A 123 0.99 -5.19 -13.96
C GLY A 123 0.89 -6.62 -13.43
N TYR A 124 1.99 -7.26 -13.05
CA TYR A 124 1.96 -8.56 -12.37
C TYR A 124 2.10 -8.36 -10.86
N CYS A 125 0.96 -8.23 -10.19
CA CYS A 125 0.90 -7.91 -8.75
C CYS A 125 -0.02 -8.90 -8.02
N PRO A 126 0.45 -10.13 -7.73
CA PRO A 126 -0.36 -11.13 -7.04
C PRO A 126 -0.70 -10.67 -5.62
N VAL A 127 -1.99 -10.53 -5.31
CA VAL A 127 -2.48 -10.06 -4.01
C VAL A 127 -2.11 -10.95 -2.84
N SER A 128 -1.74 -12.21 -3.11
CA SER A 128 -1.24 -13.14 -2.09
C SER A 128 0.15 -12.77 -1.59
N ALA A 129 0.91 -11.96 -2.33
CA ALA A 129 2.28 -11.58 -1.97
C ALA A 129 2.54 -10.07 -1.92
N CYS A 130 1.76 -9.30 -2.68
CA CYS A 130 1.97 -7.87 -2.86
C CYS A 130 0.72 -7.09 -2.45
N THR A 131 0.91 -6.00 -1.72
CA THR A 131 -0.10 -4.98 -1.45
C THR A 131 0.01 -3.88 -2.49
N CYS A 132 -1.10 -3.55 -3.14
CA CYS A 132 -1.10 -2.47 -4.11
C CYS A 132 -1.10 -1.10 -3.44
N GLU A 133 -0.14 -0.25 -3.80
CA GLU A 133 -0.04 1.14 -3.34
C GLU A 133 -0.57 2.13 -4.39
N GLN A 134 -0.63 1.72 -5.66
CA GLN A 134 -1.02 2.59 -6.77
C GLN A 134 -1.59 1.79 -7.94
N MET A 135 -2.75 2.23 -8.44
CA MET A 135 -3.36 1.77 -9.68
C MET A 135 -3.00 2.71 -10.84
N GLY A 136 -2.89 2.17 -12.05
CA GLY A 136 -2.58 2.96 -13.23
C GLY A 136 -2.34 2.10 -14.48
N VAL A 137 -1.68 2.69 -15.47
CA VAL A 137 -1.27 2.00 -16.70
C VAL A 137 0.08 1.35 -16.46
N ALA A 138 0.17 0.02 -16.56
CA ALA A 138 1.44 -0.67 -16.40
C ALA A 138 2.44 -0.30 -17.50
N PHE A 139 3.73 -0.34 -17.16
CA PHE A 139 4.78 -0.18 -18.15
C PHE A 139 4.71 -1.25 -19.23
N THR A 140 5.14 -0.87 -20.43
CA THR A 140 5.38 -1.85 -21.50
C THR A 140 6.45 -2.83 -21.02
N LYS A 141 6.11 -4.11 -21.03
CA LYS A 141 7.04 -5.16 -20.60
C LYS A 141 8.26 -5.18 -21.54
N PRO A 142 9.49 -5.30 -21.00
CA PRO A 142 10.67 -5.54 -21.81
C PRO A 142 10.54 -6.84 -22.61
N ASN A 143 11.43 -7.04 -23.58
CA ASN A 143 11.52 -8.33 -24.25
C ASN A 143 11.86 -9.43 -23.23
N MET A 144 11.14 -10.54 -23.31
CA MET A 144 11.44 -11.71 -22.47
C MET A 144 12.83 -12.24 -22.82
N ILE A 145 13.63 -12.54 -21.81
CA ILE A 145 14.97 -13.13 -21.99
C ILE A 145 14.94 -14.66 -21.92
N GLY A 146 13.79 -15.26 -21.59
CA GLY A 146 13.60 -16.71 -21.54
C GLY A 146 14.17 -17.39 -20.30
N THR A 147 14.57 -16.62 -19.29
CA THR A 147 15.09 -17.16 -18.03
C THR A 147 13.95 -17.58 -17.11
N THR A 148 13.83 -18.88 -16.85
CA THR A 148 12.91 -19.40 -15.84
C THR A 148 13.45 -19.13 -14.45
N GLY A 149 12.73 -18.35 -13.66
CA GLY A 149 13.05 -18.09 -12.26
C GLY A 149 12.29 -19.02 -11.30
N TYR A 150 12.99 -19.47 -10.27
CA TYR A 150 12.50 -20.29 -9.16
C TYR A 150 12.74 -19.57 -7.83
N PRO A 151 12.05 -19.95 -6.74
CA PRO A 151 12.43 -19.55 -5.40
C PRO A 151 13.89 -19.95 -5.12
N ALA A 152 14.67 -19.06 -4.49
CA ALA A 152 16.01 -19.40 -4.02
C ALA A 152 15.96 -20.49 -2.92
N GLU A 153 17.10 -21.12 -2.65
CA GLU A 153 17.20 -22.11 -1.57
C GLU A 153 16.64 -21.59 -0.24
N GLY A 154 15.79 -22.39 0.40
CA GLY A 154 15.10 -22.03 1.64
C GLY A 154 13.91 -21.07 1.49
N LYS A 155 13.53 -20.69 0.25
CA LYS A 155 12.32 -19.92 -0.03
C LYS A 155 11.16 -20.82 -0.41
N ASP A 156 9.96 -20.45 0.03
CA ASP A 156 8.75 -21.22 -0.19
C ASP A 156 8.09 -20.95 -1.55
N ILE A 157 6.95 -21.60 -1.78
CA ILE A 157 6.19 -21.51 -3.02
C ILE A 157 5.63 -20.12 -3.32
N ASN A 158 5.52 -19.22 -2.33
CA ASN A 158 4.99 -17.86 -2.52
C ASN A 158 5.89 -17.01 -3.44
N TYR A 159 7.17 -17.35 -3.56
CA TYR A 159 8.11 -16.69 -4.48
C TYR A 159 7.96 -17.17 -5.93
N LYS A 160 7.34 -18.33 -6.19
CA LYS A 160 7.38 -19.01 -7.49
C LYS A 160 6.88 -18.14 -8.63
N GLY A 161 5.69 -17.56 -8.48
CA GLY A 161 5.10 -16.71 -9.52
C GLY A 161 5.90 -15.42 -9.75
N LEU A 162 6.34 -14.78 -8.66
CA LEU A 162 7.13 -13.55 -8.70
C LEU A 162 8.49 -13.77 -9.34
N CYS A 163 9.22 -14.82 -8.94
CA CYS A 163 10.53 -15.15 -9.50
C CYS A 163 10.43 -15.57 -10.98
N SER A 164 9.43 -16.38 -11.33
CA SER A 164 9.20 -16.77 -12.73
C SER A 164 8.98 -15.55 -13.63
N PHE A 165 8.13 -14.60 -13.19
CA PHE A 165 7.92 -13.37 -13.93
C PHE A 165 9.18 -12.50 -13.96
N ALA A 166 9.76 -12.20 -12.78
CA ALA A 166 10.85 -11.25 -12.66
C ALA A 166 12.10 -11.67 -13.43
N CYS A 167 12.53 -12.94 -13.28
CA CYS A 167 13.71 -13.45 -13.96
C CYS A 167 13.51 -13.48 -15.49
N ASN A 168 12.30 -13.81 -15.97
CA ASN A 168 12.00 -13.81 -17.41
C ASN A 168 12.07 -12.41 -18.05
N TYR A 169 11.96 -11.35 -17.25
CA TYR A 169 12.13 -9.95 -17.66
C TYR A 169 13.44 -9.32 -17.19
N GLY A 170 14.45 -10.14 -16.84
CA GLY A 170 15.80 -9.69 -16.55
C GLY A 170 16.06 -9.20 -15.12
N TYR A 171 15.12 -9.39 -14.19
CA TYR A 171 15.32 -9.09 -12.78
C TYR A 171 15.26 -10.36 -11.93
N CYS A 172 16.44 -10.90 -11.58
CA CYS A 172 16.55 -12.14 -10.81
C CYS A 172 17.43 -11.94 -9.56
N PRO A 173 16.89 -11.35 -8.48
CA PRO A 173 17.68 -10.99 -7.30
C PRO A 173 18.13 -12.23 -6.51
N SER A 174 19.45 -12.35 -6.32
CA SER A 174 20.07 -13.43 -5.53
C SER A 174 19.53 -13.47 -4.09
N GLY A 175 19.30 -14.68 -3.57
CA GLY A 175 18.76 -14.89 -2.22
C GLY A 175 17.24 -14.74 -2.10
N ARG A 176 16.55 -14.36 -3.17
CA ARG A 176 15.08 -14.44 -3.31
C ARG A 176 14.69 -15.39 -4.44
N CYS A 177 15.37 -15.23 -5.58
CA CYS A 177 15.18 -16.06 -6.76
C CYS A 177 16.48 -16.75 -7.16
N ASP A 178 16.33 -17.84 -7.91
CA ASP A 178 17.40 -18.60 -8.54
C ASP A 178 16.93 -19.06 -9.93
N THR A 179 17.86 -19.41 -10.81
CA THR A 179 17.60 -20.02 -12.12
C THR A 179 17.59 -21.55 -12.06
N THR A 180 17.97 -22.12 -10.91
CA THR A 180 17.91 -23.56 -10.63
C THR A 180 16.72 -23.85 -9.71
N GLU A 181 16.02 -24.95 -9.96
CA GLU A 181 14.93 -25.38 -9.09
C GLU A 181 15.47 -26.07 -7.83
N HIS A 182 14.93 -25.67 -6.67
CA HIS A 182 15.29 -26.22 -5.36
C HIS A 182 14.06 -26.84 -4.68
N PRO A 183 14.25 -27.79 -3.75
CA PRO A 183 13.17 -28.25 -2.88
C PRO A 183 12.55 -27.08 -2.11
N MET A 184 11.25 -26.87 -2.25
CA MET A 184 10.54 -25.80 -1.56
C MET A 184 10.08 -26.29 -0.18
N PRO A 185 10.48 -25.63 0.92
CA PRO A 185 9.93 -25.91 2.24
C PRO A 185 8.44 -25.56 2.28
N VAL A 186 7.66 -26.35 3.02
CA VAL A 186 6.28 -25.98 3.36
C VAL A 186 6.36 -24.92 4.47
N PRO A 187 5.81 -23.72 4.27
CA PRO A 187 5.85 -22.68 5.29
C PRO A 187 5.01 -23.11 6.50
N ILE A 188 5.64 -23.17 7.68
CA ILE A 188 4.95 -23.43 8.95
C ILE A 188 4.26 -22.18 9.52
N VAL A 189 4.68 -21.02 9.03
CA VAL A 189 4.09 -19.71 9.32
C VAL A 189 4.02 -18.93 8.02
N SER A 190 3.02 -18.07 7.88
CA SER A 190 2.93 -17.20 6.71
C SER A 190 4.09 -16.21 6.68
N ASP A 191 4.79 -16.13 5.55
CA ASP A 191 5.84 -15.12 5.28
C ASP A 191 5.32 -13.67 5.37
N PHE A 192 4.00 -13.49 5.35
CA PHE A 192 3.33 -12.20 5.49
C PHE A 192 2.96 -11.86 6.94
N LEU A 193 3.15 -12.79 7.89
CA LEU A 193 3.00 -12.49 9.31
C LEU A 193 4.19 -11.68 9.80
N LEU A 194 3.88 -10.58 10.49
CA LEU A 194 4.90 -9.82 11.19
C LEU A 194 5.53 -10.69 12.28
N LEU A 195 6.83 -10.51 12.53
CA LEU A 195 7.45 -11.12 13.71
C LEU A 195 6.77 -10.54 14.95
N ALA A 196 6.15 -11.40 15.74
CA ALA A 196 5.55 -10.98 16.98
C ALA A 196 6.60 -11.00 18.10
N CYS A 197 6.31 -10.31 19.19
CA CYS A 197 7.01 -10.61 20.43
C CYS A 197 6.67 -12.04 20.84
N VAL A 198 7.68 -12.88 21.09
CA VAL A 198 7.55 -14.29 21.52
C VAL A 198 8.18 -14.55 22.88
N ALA A 199 8.79 -13.54 23.48
CA ALA A 199 9.19 -13.54 24.88
C ALA A 199 9.25 -12.10 25.38
N GLY A 200 8.81 -11.89 26.62
CA GLY A 200 8.84 -10.59 27.26
C GLY A 200 9.01 -10.71 28.76
N THR A 201 9.41 -9.59 29.36
CA THR A 201 9.65 -9.45 30.79
C THR A 201 8.90 -8.25 31.33
N GLY A 202 8.70 -8.19 32.65
CA GLY A 202 8.09 -7.06 33.34
C GLY A 202 8.49 -7.05 34.81
N ASP A 203 8.26 -5.92 35.47
CA ASP A 203 8.70 -5.72 36.86
C ASP A 203 7.68 -6.25 37.88
N GLY A 204 8.18 -6.83 38.95
CA GLY A 204 7.36 -7.26 40.09
C GLY A 204 6.23 -8.21 39.69
N ALA A 205 4.99 -7.81 40.01
CA ALA A 205 3.81 -8.65 39.86
C ALA A 205 3.45 -9.01 38.40
N VAL A 206 3.96 -8.27 37.41
CA VAL A 206 3.63 -8.54 36.00
C VAL A 206 4.63 -9.44 35.29
N LEU A 207 5.74 -9.85 35.94
CA LEU A 207 6.76 -10.72 35.34
C LEU A 207 6.16 -11.99 34.72
N GLY A 208 5.29 -12.68 35.45
CA GLY A 208 4.63 -13.91 34.98
C GLY A 208 3.64 -13.65 33.83
N LEU A 209 2.86 -12.56 33.92
CA LEU A 209 1.95 -12.15 32.85
C LEU A 209 2.72 -11.85 31.56
N CYS A 210 3.84 -11.12 31.65
CA CYS A 210 4.68 -10.79 30.51
C CYS A 210 5.33 -12.02 29.90
N SER A 211 5.87 -12.94 30.71
CA SER A 211 6.46 -14.18 30.20
C SER A 211 5.43 -15.05 29.45
N TYR A 212 4.18 -15.08 29.90
CA TYR A 212 3.12 -15.86 29.26
C TYR A 212 2.51 -15.14 28.05
N ALA A 213 1.98 -13.93 28.22
CA ALA A 213 1.24 -13.24 27.17
C ALA A 213 2.14 -12.93 25.96
N CYS A 214 3.41 -12.56 26.21
CA CYS A 214 4.37 -12.32 25.14
C CYS A 214 4.79 -13.63 24.45
N SER A 215 4.66 -14.83 25.01
CA SER A 215 4.96 -16.07 24.27
C SER A 215 3.93 -16.42 23.20
N PHE A 216 2.73 -15.82 23.29
CA PHE A 216 1.64 -16.00 22.33
C PHE A 216 1.45 -14.78 21.39
N GLY A 217 2.38 -13.82 21.39
CA GLY A 217 2.25 -12.61 20.56
C GLY A 217 1.37 -11.51 21.14
N TYR A 218 0.71 -11.75 22.27
CA TYR A 218 -0.18 -10.79 22.93
C TYR A 218 0.55 -9.96 23.98
N CYS A 219 1.76 -9.47 23.65
CA CYS A 219 2.62 -8.77 24.60
C CYS A 219 2.09 -7.37 24.93
N PRO A 220 1.60 -7.10 26.17
CA PRO A 220 1.03 -5.80 26.51
C PRO A 220 2.13 -4.75 26.61
N ILE A 221 2.33 -3.95 25.57
CA ILE A 221 3.48 -3.02 25.44
C ILE A 221 3.55 -1.95 26.54
N ASN A 222 2.43 -1.67 27.21
CA ASN A 222 2.37 -0.70 28.30
C ASN A 222 2.86 -1.27 29.65
N LEU A 223 2.98 -2.60 29.76
CA LEU A 223 3.35 -3.30 31.00
C LEU A 223 4.58 -4.19 30.84
N CYS A 224 4.88 -4.63 29.62
CA CYS A 224 5.88 -5.64 29.32
C CYS A 224 6.92 -5.11 28.33
N THR A 225 8.18 -5.48 28.55
CA THR A 225 9.28 -5.26 27.61
C THR A 225 9.51 -6.52 26.80
N CYS A 226 9.43 -6.42 25.48
CA CYS A 226 9.74 -7.53 24.59
C CYS A 226 11.25 -7.84 24.62
N THR A 227 11.61 -9.09 24.86
CA THR A 227 13.01 -9.56 24.92
C THR A 227 13.38 -10.42 23.72
N LYS A 228 12.40 -10.97 23.00
CA LYS A 228 12.61 -11.76 21.79
C LYS A 228 11.44 -11.61 20.82
N THR A 229 11.74 -11.41 19.54
CA THR A 229 10.77 -11.47 18.45
C THR A 229 10.94 -12.76 17.65
N GLY A 230 9.83 -13.28 17.11
CA GLY A 230 9.84 -14.51 16.33
C GLY A 230 8.51 -14.76 15.62
N PRO A 231 8.47 -15.81 14.78
CA PRO A 231 7.22 -16.27 14.19
C PRO A 231 6.28 -16.80 15.28
N LEU A 232 4.99 -16.49 15.16
CA LEU A 232 3.95 -17.08 16.02
C LEU A 232 3.64 -18.48 15.52
N VAL A 233 3.85 -19.46 16.40
CA VAL A 233 3.52 -20.88 16.21
C VAL A 233 2.26 -21.24 16.99
#